data_AF-A0A855SJM3-F1
#
_entry.id   AF-A0A855SJM3-F1
#
_cell.length_a   1.000
_cell.length_b   1.000
_cell.length_c   1.000
_cell.angle_alpha   90.00
_cell.angle_beta   90.00
_cell.angle_gamma   90.00
#
_symmetry.space_group_name_H-M   'P 1'
#
loop_
_entity.id
_entity.type
_entity.pdbx_description
1 polymer ?
#
loop_
_entity_poly.entity_id
_entity_poly.type
_entity_poly.pdbx_seq_one_letter_code
_entity_poly.pdbx_strand_id
1 'polypeptide(L)'
;MINQKLVIIFIIQFIASNVYAGNTENIYVHPGSSINVKVNLTPYRQQGVNWRGKHLWVASVIGNERWSNSDEKEGISIEITKSQARLNLIGHLTNQREEWNCDFTKGNRFKTGFPGVGLNNLIKDNGKQRRCKNEHRVGFHLTRAVKDWKVGYSTAITEVKIHVPEDTKVTTVRFPVYQKTQIGGHPIVKREQAIIVHVIQNTCSFTSNNEDIDVNIGDIAPGKRVFKNLPITYKCSPKDGNNASTVTSSSGPNVMTAKYKIIENPSGNTNKKAVNVKFFRPDESPLILNKSYNDISELRNLKYEVVASPISDFNPHDPTSAQFGYFNRSYNIELIYY
;
A
#
# COMPACT_ATOMS: atom_id res chain seq x y z
N MET A 1 -8.27 58.55 -0.59
CA MET A 1 -7.38 57.47 -1.07
C MET A 1 -7.35 56.39 0.01
N ILE A 2 -8.12 55.32 -0.17
CA ILE A 2 -8.14 54.20 0.77
C ILE A 2 -7.20 53.14 0.19
N ASN A 3 -6.03 52.96 0.82
CA ASN A 3 -5.15 51.83 0.53
C ASN A 3 -5.78 50.59 1.15
N GLN A 4 -6.26 49.67 0.33
CA GLN A 4 -6.92 48.43 0.77
C GLN A 4 -6.08 47.20 0.41
N LYS A 5 -5.95 46.32 1.40
CA LYS A 5 -5.13 45.09 1.41
C LYS A 5 -5.89 43.93 0.76
N LEU A 6 -5.20 43.12 -0.04
CA LEU A 6 -5.75 42.02 -0.83
C LEU A 6 -4.85 40.77 -0.75
N VAL A 7 -5.15 39.85 0.16
CA VAL A 7 -4.37 38.61 0.29
C VAL A 7 -4.96 37.55 -0.65
N ILE A 8 -4.11 36.89 -1.46
CA ILE A 8 -4.49 35.76 -2.33
C ILE A 8 -3.67 34.54 -1.92
N ILE A 9 -4.34 33.43 -1.60
CA ILE A 9 -3.75 32.14 -1.17
C ILE A 9 -4.16 31.09 -2.19
N PHE A 10 -3.26 30.15 -2.49
CA PHE A 10 -3.43 29.15 -3.56
C PHE A 10 -3.11 27.78 -3.00
N ILE A 11 -4.07 26.89 -2.80
CA ILE A 11 -3.81 25.55 -2.23
C ILE A 11 -3.79 24.51 -3.35
N ILE A 12 -2.66 23.81 -3.51
CA ILE A 12 -2.52 22.67 -4.43
C ILE A 12 -2.49 21.36 -3.65
N GLN A 13 -3.50 20.51 -3.85
CA GLN A 13 -3.58 19.19 -3.21
C GLN A 13 -3.18 18.07 -4.18
N PHE A 14 -2.42 17.11 -3.68
CA PHE A 14 -1.89 15.99 -4.45
C PHE A 14 -2.59 14.68 -4.09
N ILE A 15 -3.20 14.03 -5.07
CA ILE A 15 -3.80 12.70 -4.89
C ILE A 15 -2.94 11.69 -5.66
N ALA A 16 -1.99 11.07 -4.97
CA ALA A 16 -1.33 9.87 -5.47
C ALA A 16 -2.20 8.65 -5.12
N SER A 17 -3.02 8.22 -6.07
CA SER A 17 -3.75 6.96 -5.94
C SER A 17 -2.75 5.81 -6.04
N ASN A 18 -2.37 5.24 -4.90
CA ASN A 18 -1.51 4.06 -4.86
C ASN A 18 -2.16 2.94 -5.67
N VAL A 19 -1.52 2.54 -6.79
CA VAL A 19 -1.99 1.43 -7.62
C VAL A 19 -1.69 0.12 -6.89
N TYR A 20 -2.57 -0.29 -5.99
CA TYR A 20 -2.57 -1.63 -5.40
C TYR A 20 -3.48 -2.56 -6.21
N ALA A 21 -3.16 -2.74 -7.49
CA ALA A 21 -3.92 -3.63 -8.36
C ALA A 21 -3.12 -4.92 -8.57
N GLY A 22 -3.49 -5.99 -7.87
CA GLY A 22 -2.84 -7.28 -8.04
C GLY A 22 -3.73 -8.42 -7.60
N ASN A 23 -3.91 -9.42 -8.47
CA ASN A 23 -4.42 -10.72 -8.07
C ASN A 23 -3.46 -11.31 -7.03
N THR A 24 -3.79 -11.10 -5.76
CA THR A 24 -3.40 -11.74 -4.47
C THR A 24 -2.07 -12.49 -4.29
N GLU A 25 -1.50 -13.11 -5.31
CA GLU A 25 -0.13 -13.64 -5.40
C GLU A 25 0.85 -12.64 -6.06
N ASN A 26 0.36 -11.77 -6.96
CA ASN A 26 1.13 -10.71 -7.60
C ASN A 26 0.81 -9.38 -6.93
N ILE A 27 1.81 -8.72 -6.37
CA ILE A 27 1.66 -7.46 -5.63
C ILE A 27 2.52 -6.41 -6.32
N TYR A 28 1.91 -5.30 -6.70
CA TYR A 28 2.59 -4.20 -7.35
C TYR A 28 2.83 -3.07 -6.35
N VAL A 29 4.06 -2.56 -6.30
CA VAL A 29 4.54 -1.63 -5.27
C VAL A 29 5.54 -0.62 -5.83
N HIS A 30 5.59 0.57 -5.24
CA HIS A 30 6.59 1.58 -5.60
C HIS A 30 7.85 1.46 -4.73
N PRO A 31 9.02 1.85 -5.25
CA PRO A 31 10.20 2.09 -4.42
C PRO A 31 9.90 3.04 -3.24
N GLY A 32 10.50 2.76 -2.08
CA GLY A 32 10.27 3.53 -0.84
C GLY A 32 8.98 3.17 -0.08
N SER A 33 8.22 2.18 -0.56
CA SER A 33 6.94 1.81 0.05
C SER A 33 7.12 0.85 1.23
N SER A 34 6.30 1.04 2.27
CA SER A 34 6.11 0.07 3.36
C SER A 34 4.62 -0.17 3.56
N ILE A 35 4.10 -1.29 3.06
CA ILE A 35 2.65 -1.50 2.95
C ILE A 35 2.22 -2.84 3.55
N ASN A 36 0.98 -2.88 4.05
CA ASN A 36 0.30 -4.11 4.44
C ASN A 36 -0.67 -4.52 3.34
N VAL A 37 -0.57 -5.76 2.86
CA VAL A 37 -1.36 -6.26 1.73
C VAL A 37 -2.05 -7.56 2.13
N LYS A 38 -3.36 -7.64 1.86
CA LYS A 38 -4.09 -8.90 1.99
C LYS A 38 -3.70 -9.83 0.84
N VAL A 39 -3.37 -11.07 1.19
CA VAL A 39 -3.05 -12.12 0.22
C VAL A 39 -4.11 -13.21 0.29
N ASN A 40 -4.41 -13.81 -0.86
CA ASN A 40 -5.37 -14.89 -1.02
C ASN A 40 -4.62 -16.11 -1.56
N LEU A 41 -3.73 -16.62 -0.72
CA LEU A 41 -3.02 -17.86 -1.01
C LEU A 41 -3.96 -19.03 -0.74
N THR A 42 -4.02 -19.98 -1.67
CA THR A 42 -4.68 -21.27 -1.48
C THR A 42 -4.29 -21.87 -0.11
N PRO A 43 -5.26 -22.06 0.80
CA PRO A 43 -4.97 -22.67 2.10
C PRO A 43 -4.43 -24.08 1.90
N TYR A 44 -3.32 -24.38 2.58
CA TYR A 44 -2.80 -25.74 2.59
C TYR A 44 -3.65 -26.59 3.52
N ARG A 45 -4.38 -27.55 2.95
CA ARG A 45 -5.34 -28.38 3.68
C ARG A 45 -5.04 -29.86 3.52
N GLN A 46 -5.08 -30.58 4.64
CA GLN A 46 -5.00 -32.04 4.68
C GLN A 46 -6.10 -32.56 5.61
N GLN A 47 -6.63 -33.75 5.32
CA GLN A 47 -7.65 -34.41 6.14
C GLN A 47 -7.34 -35.90 6.28
N GLY A 48 -7.57 -36.44 7.47
CA GLY A 48 -7.43 -37.87 7.73
C GLY A 48 -6.00 -38.40 7.69
N VAL A 49 -4.99 -37.53 7.86
CA VAL A 49 -3.58 -37.92 7.87
C VAL A 49 -3.29 -38.76 9.11
N ASN A 50 -2.71 -39.95 8.92
CA ASN A 50 -2.30 -40.78 10.04
C ASN A 50 -1.12 -40.11 10.76
N TRP A 51 -1.27 -39.88 12.06
CA TRP A 51 -0.26 -39.34 12.93
C TRP A 51 0.20 -40.41 13.93
N ARG A 52 1.50 -40.67 13.90
CA ARG A 52 2.21 -41.51 14.85
C ARG A 52 3.44 -40.75 15.35
N GLY A 53 3.59 -40.62 16.65
CA GLY A 53 4.74 -39.96 17.26
C GLY A 53 4.40 -38.95 18.36
N LYS A 54 5.39 -38.12 18.72
CA LYS A 54 5.30 -37.14 19.82
C LYS A 54 4.97 -35.73 19.37
N HIS A 55 5.16 -35.43 18.09
CA HIS A 55 5.09 -34.07 17.54
C HIS A 55 4.03 -34.00 16.46
N LEU A 56 3.26 -32.91 16.48
CA LEU A 56 2.41 -32.47 15.39
C LEU A 56 2.56 -30.95 15.28
N TRP A 57 3.21 -30.46 14.24
CA TRP A 57 3.32 -29.04 13.94
C TRP A 57 3.04 -28.77 12.48
N VAL A 58 2.23 -27.76 12.19
CA VAL A 58 2.02 -27.28 10.83
C VAL A 58 2.11 -25.76 10.73
N ALA A 59 2.67 -25.26 9.62
CA ALA A 59 2.74 -23.82 9.32
C ALA A 59 2.81 -23.56 7.82
N SER A 60 2.36 -22.38 7.43
CA SER A 60 2.73 -21.72 6.19
C SER A 60 3.79 -20.68 6.49
N VAL A 61 4.95 -20.75 5.84
CA VAL A 61 6.11 -19.88 6.08
C VAL A 61 6.56 -19.21 4.78
N ILE A 62 7.16 -18.02 4.89
CA ILE A 62 7.73 -17.31 3.74
C ILE A 62 9.25 -17.48 3.76
N GLY A 63 9.83 -17.70 2.58
CA GLY A 63 11.26 -17.52 2.34
C GLY A 63 12.10 -18.77 2.42
N ASN A 64 12.61 -19.13 3.60
CA ASN A 64 13.57 -20.22 3.73
C ASN A 64 12.95 -21.50 4.32
N GLU A 65 13.71 -22.60 4.24
CA GLU A 65 13.37 -23.88 4.85
C GLU A 65 13.46 -23.87 6.39
N ARG A 66 13.61 -22.73 7.06
CA ARG A 66 13.46 -22.59 8.52
C ARG A 66 12.06 -22.06 8.86
N TRP A 67 11.58 -22.24 10.09
CA TRP A 67 10.25 -21.79 10.50
C TRP A 67 10.22 -20.25 10.61
N SER A 68 10.44 -19.57 9.48
CA SER A 68 10.55 -18.12 9.38
C SER A 68 9.19 -17.48 9.09
N ASN A 69 8.96 -16.31 9.65
CA ASN A 69 7.80 -15.47 9.35
C ASN A 69 8.13 -14.32 8.39
N SER A 70 9.40 -14.19 8.02
CA SER A 70 9.91 -13.14 7.16
C SER A 70 10.98 -13.68 6.21
N ASP A 71 11.17 -12.95 5.13
CA ASP A 71 12.25 -13.18 4.18
C ASP A 71 12.74 -11.84 3.64
N GLU A 72 13.98 -11.80 3.20
CA GLU A 72 14.57 -10.64 2.55
C GLU A 72 15.34 -11.11 1.32
N LYS A 73 15.03 -10.49 0.18
CA LYS A 73 15.68 -10.78 -1.10
C LYS A 73 15.88 -9.49 -1.85
N GLU A 74 17.12 -9.30 -2.30
CA GLU A 74 17.49 -8.15 -3.13
C GLU A 74 17.11 -6.80 -2.49
N GLY A 75 17.23 -6.72 -1.15
CA GLY A 75 16.89 -5.55 -0.33
C GLY A 75 15.39 -5.35 -0.07
N ILE A 76 14.51 -6.14 -0.69
CA ILE A 76 13.06 -6.13 -0.42
C ILE A 76 12.77 -7.13 0.69
N SER A 77 12.07 -6.70 1.73
CA SER A 77 11.63 -7.58 2.81
C SER A 77 10.13 -7.82 2.79
N ILE A 78 9.75 -9.02 3.22
CA ILE A 78 8.36 -9.44 3.41
C ILE A 78 8.20 -10.09 4.77
N GLU A 79 7.11 -9.80 5.46
CA GLU A 79 6.78 -10.35 6.77
C GLU A 79 5.31 -10.77 6.82
N ILE A 80 5.01 -11.92 7.41
CA ILE A 80 3.64 -12.36 7.67
C ILE A 80 3.05 -11.52 8.81
N THR A 81 2.05 -10.68 8.53
CA THR A 81 1.34 -9.91 9.56
C THR A 81 0.08 -10.60 10.04
N LYS A 82 -0.61 -11.34 9.15
CA LYS A 82 -1.79 -12.13 9.51
C LYS A 82 -1.79 -13.49 8.84
N SER A 83 -2.22 -14.48 9.62
CA SER A 83 -2.38 -15.86 9.17
C SER A 83 -3.48 -16.53 9.95
N GLN A 84 -4.06 -17.58 9.36
CA GLN A 84 -5.09 -18.40 9.96
C GLN A 84 -4.66 -19.86 9.89
N ALA A 85 -5.00 -20.62 10.92
CA ALA A 85 -4.88 -22.06 10.87
C ALA A 85 -6.08 -22.76 11.52
N ARG A 86 -6.33 -23.99 11.09
CA ARG A 86 -7.30 -24.90 11.67
C ARG A 86 -6.63 -26.24 11.92
N LEU A 87 -6.91 -26.85 13.06
CA LEU A 87 -6.43 -28.17 13.42
C LEU A 87 -7.63 -28.99 13.90
N ASN A 88 -7.84 -30.14 13.30
CA ASN A 88 -8.92 -31.06 13.62
C ASN A 88 -8.33 -32.42 13.98
N LEU A 89 -8.62 -32.89 15.19
CA LEU A 89 -8.20 -34.20 15.64
C LEU A 89 -9.36 -35.18 15.52
N ILE A 90 -9.11 -36.28 14.84
CA ILE A 90 -10.03 -37.39 14.65
C ILE A 90 -9.49 -38.54 15.50
N GLY A 91 -10.12 -38.76 16.66
CA GLY A 91 -9.69 -39.78 17.62
C GLY A 91 -9.80 -41.20 17.05
N HIS A 92 -8.90 -42.08 17.50
CA HIS A 92 -8.78 -43.47 17.03
C HIS A 92 -10.01 -44.35 17.36
N LEU A 93 -10.77 -44.05 18.43
CA LEU A 93 -11.75 -45.00 18.99
C LEU A 93 -13.19 -44.48 19.16
N THR A 94 -13.44 -43.19 18.96
CA THR A 94 -14.78 -42.61 19.24
C THR A 94 -15.42 -41.92 18.05
N ASN A 95 -14.73 -41.79 16.91
CA ASN A 95 -15.10 -40.89 15.79
C ASN A 95 -15.40 -39.44 16.25
N GLN A 96 -15.08 -39.08 17.50
CA GLN A 96 -15.26 -37.74 18.01
C GLN A 96 -14.24 -36.83 17.32
N ARG A 97 -14.77 -35.77 16.73
CA ARG A 97 -13.99 -34.72 16.07
C ARG A 97 -13.93 -33.53 17.00
N GLU A 98 -12.73 -33.14 17.36
CA GLU A 98 -12.51 -31.82 17.94
C GLU A 98 -11.85 -30.93 16.89
N GLU A 99 -12.63 -29.97 16.38
CA GLU A 99 -12.14 -28.92 15.50
C GLU A 99 -11.67 -27.72 16.31
N TRP A 100 -10.54 -27.15 15.91
CA TRP A 100 -9.99 -25.97 16.53
C TRP A 100 -9.47 -24.97 15.51
N ASN A 101 -9.76 -23.70 15.79
CA ASN A 101 -9.46 -22.56 14.93
C ASN A 101 -8.47 -21.62 15.63
N CYS A 102 -7.43 -21.26 14.91
CA CYS A 102 -6.26 -20.53 15.36
C CYS A 102 -6.15 -19.24 14.55
N ASP A 103 -6.44 -18.11 15.18
CA ASP A 103 -6.13 -16.79 14.64
C ASP A 103 -4.86 -16.29 15.32
N PHE A 104 -3.75 -16.27 14.57
CA PHE A 104 -2.44 -15.93 15.11
C PHE A 104 -2.30 -14.45 15.50
N THR A 105 -3.22 -13.59 15.05
CA THR A 105 -3.22 -12.14 15.34
C THR A 105 -3.86 -11.80 16.68
N LYS A 106 -4.88 -12.58 17.08
CA LYS A 106 -5.62 -12.39 18.34
C LYS A 106 -5.00 -13.13 19.51
N GLY A 107 -4.03 -14.01 19.23
CA GLY A 107 -3.34 -14.82 20.23
C GLY A 107 -4.30 -15.77 20.93
N ASN A 108 -4.67 -16.88 20.29
CA ASN A 108 -5.49 -17.89 20.94
C ASN A 108 -4.60 -18.79 21.81
N ARG A 109 -4.57 -18.61 23.14
CA ARG A 109 -4.07 -19.69 23.99
C ARG A 109 -4.97 -20.91 23.76
N PHE A 110 -4.38 -22.10 23.61
CA PHE A 110 -5.18 -23.32 23.57
C PHE A 110 -6.09 -23.34 24.80
N LYS A 111 -7.39 -23.60 24.60
CA LYS A 111 -8.29 -23.86 25.73
C LYS A 111 -7.69 -24.99 26.56
N THR A 112 -7.73 -24.85 27.88
CA THR A 112 -7.47 -25.96 28.81
C THR A 112 -8.30 -27.15 28.36
N GLY A 113 -7.66 -28.29 28.08
CA GLY A 113 -8.33 -29.44 27.48
C GLY A 113 -7.71 -29.87 26.17
N PHE A 114 -7.46 -28.97 25.20
CA PHE A 114 -6.94 -29.35 23.87
C PHE A 114 -5.53 -29.96 23.96
N PRO A 115 -5.25 -31.11 23.30
CA PRO A 115 -6.05 -31.79 22.26
C PRO A 115 -7.25 -32.66 22.69
N GLY A 116 -7.70 -32.56 23.93
CA GLY A 116 -9.08 -32.85 24.37
C GLY A 116 -9.45 -34.30 24.62
N VAL A 117 -8.82 -35.24 23.93
CA VAL A 117 -9.25 -36.65 23.95
C VAL A 117 -8.12 -37.55 24.44
N GLY A 118 -7.94 -37.64 25.76
CA GLY A 118 -6.91 -38.50 26.39
C GLY A 118 -5.45 -38.04 26.22
N LEU A 119 -5.21 -36.99 25.42
CA LEU A 119 -3.88 -36.48 25.10
C LEU A 119 -3.45 -35.29 25.96
N ASN A 120 -4.38 -34.62 26.65
CA ASN A 120 -4.09 -33.41 27.43
C ASN A 120 -3.06 -33.69 28.56
N ASN A 121 -3.15 -34.86 29.20
CA ASN A 121 -2.20 -35.32 30.22
C ASN A 121 -0.82 -35.67 29.66
N LEU A 122 -0.71 -35.81 28.34
CA LEU A 122 0.54 -36.08 27.64
C LEU A 122 1.19 -34.81 27.12
N ILE A 123 0.60 -33.62 27.27
CA ILE A 123 1.21 -32.37 26.78
C ILE A 123 2.45 -32.04 27.63
N LYS A 124 3.59 -31.86 26.98
CA LYS A 124 4.86 -31.54 27.65
C LYS A 124 4.83 -30.09 28.22
N ASP A 125 5.52 -29.88 29.34
CA ASP A 125 5.77 -28.59 29.99
C ASP A 125 4.50 -27.79 30.35
N ASN A 126 3.46 -28.46 30.87
CA ASN A 126 2.20 -27.85 31.35
C ASN A 126 1.55 -26.88 30.34
N GLY A 127 1.62 -27.20 29.04
CA GLY A 127 0.96 -26.43 27.99
C GLY A 127 1.84 -25.41 27.26
N LYS A 128 3.10 -25.19 27.67
CA LYS A 128 4.05 -24.30 26.97
C LYS A 128 4.40 -24.78 25.55
N GLN A 129 4.22 -26.07 25.30
CA GLN A 129 4.45 -26.69 24.00
C GLN A 129 3.23 -26.69 23.09
N ARG A 130 2.13 -26.01 23.47
CA ARG A 130 0.99 -25.75 22.57
C ARG A 130 1.12 -24.31 22.07
N ARG A 131 1.36 -24.08 20.78
CA ARG A 131 1.50 -22.71 20.22
C ARG A 131 0.47 -22.35 19.15
N CYS A 132 -0.08 -21.15 19.30
CA CYS A 132 -1.01 -20.47 18.39
C CYS A 132 -0.76 -18.95 18.44
N LYS A 133 0.47 -18.54 18.75
CA LYS A 133 0.81 -17.13 18.93
C LYS A 133 2.23 -16.87 18.42
N ASN A 134 2.38 -15.75 17.71
CA ASN A 134 3.63 -15.10 17.25
C ASN A 134 4.56 -15.87 16.30
N GLU A 135 4.35 -17.18 16.09
CA GLU A 135 5.30 -18.01 15.33
C GLU A 135 4.66 -18.70 14.11
N HIS A 136 3.43 -18.32 13.75
CA HIS A 136 2.70 -18.81 12.57
C HIS A 136 2.63 -20.34 12.43
N ARG A 137 2.84 -21.06 13.54
CA ARG A 137 2.79 -22.51 13.66
C ARG A 137 1.69 -22.92 14.61
N VAL A 138 0.90 -23.90 14.21
CA VAL A 138 -0.09 -24.57 15.04
C VAL A 138 0.39 -25.97 15.32
N GLY A 139 0.25 -26.40 16.57
CA GLY A 139 0.61 -27.76 16.94
C GLY A 139 0.86 -27.94 18.41
N PHE A 140 1.38 -29.12 18.74
CA PHE A 140 1.71 -29.49 20.10
C PHE A 140 2.80 -30.57 20.16
N HIS A 141 3.39 -30.70 21.35
CA HIS A 141 4.35 -31.75 21.71
C HIS A 141 3.83 -32.57 22.87
N LEU A 142 3.87 -33.89 22.71
CA LEU A 142 3.55 -34.88 23.73
C LEU A 142 4.78 -35.47 24.43
N THR A 143 4.65 -35.83 25.69
CA THR A 143 5.65 -36.53 26.51
C THR A 143 5.92 -37.94 26.01
N ARG A 144 4.90 -38.62 25.44
CA ARG A 144 4.98 -39.98 24.89
C ARG A 144 4.37 -40.04 23.49
N ALA A 145 4.87 -40.96 22.68
CA ALA A 145 4.41 -41.13 21.31
C ALA A 145 3.02 -41.77 21.29
N VAL A 146 2.13 -41.25 20.46
CA VAL A 146 0.84 -41.87 20.19
C VAL A 146 0.91 -42.75 18.94
N LYS A 147 -0.02 -43.70 18.85
CA LYS A 147 -0.24 -44.53 17.67
C LYS A 147 -1.67 -44.31 17.17
N ASP A 148 -1.84 -44.40 15.86
CA ASP A 148 -3.13 -44.55 15.19
C ASP A 148 -4.12 -43.37 15.32
N TRP A 149 -3.61 -42.14 15.45
CA TRP A 149 -4.45 -40.94 15.38
C TRP A 149 -4.63 -40.47 13.94
N LYS A 150 -5.80 -39.87 13.63
CA LYS A 150 -6.01 -39.17 12.37
C LYS A 150 -6.12 -37.67 12.62
N VAL A 151 -5.47 -36.88 11.77
CA VAL A 151 -5.45 -35.44 11.90
C VAL A 151 -5.84 -34.78 10.59
N GLY A 152 -6.61 -33.71 10.68
CA GLY A 152 -6.82 -32.75 9.61
C GLY A 152 -6.25 -31.41 10.02
N TYR A 153 -5.70 -30.67 9.08
CA TYR A 153 -5.21 -29.33 9.34
C TYR A 153 -5.35 -28.46 8.11
N SER A 154 -5.43 -27.15 8.34
CA SER A 154 -5.46 -26.11 7.32
C SER A 154 -4.59 -24.94 7.77
N THR A 155 -3.72 -24.41 6.92
CA THR A 155 -2.94 -23.19 7.21
C THR A 155 -2.99 -22.24 6.02
N ALA A 156 -3.10 -20.94 6.30
CA ALA A 156 -3.13 -19.90 5.28
C ALA A 156 -2.46 -18.61 5.80
N ILE A 157 -1.64 -17.99 4.97
CA ILE A 157 -1.20 -16.61 5.15
C ILE A 157 -2.27 -15.72 4.52
N THR A 158 -2.71 -14.70 5.24
CA THR A 158 -3.83 -13.84 4.81
C THR A 158 -3.44 -12.37 4.68
N GLU A 159 -2.34 -11.95 5.29
CA GLU A 159 -1.81 -10.60 5.15
C GLU A 159 -0.29 -10.61 5.34
N VAL A 160 0.40 -9.81 4.54
CA VAL A 160 1.84 -9.60 4.61
C VAL A 160 2.17 -8.11 4.64
N LYS A 161 3.27 -7.76 5.29
CA LYS A 161 3.92 -6.46 5.17
C LYS A 161 5.06 -6.57 4.17
N ILE A 162 5.14 -5.63 3.23
CA ILE A 162 6.22 -5.56 2.25
C ILE A 162 6.91 -4.22 2.41
N HIS A 163 8.24 -4.24 2.47
CA HIS A 163 9.07 -3.05 2.49
C HIS A 163 10.01 -3.06 1.29
N VAL A 164 9.96 -1.97 0.53
CA VAL A 164 10.75 -1.75 -0.68
C VAL A 164 11.63 -0.52 -0.47
N PRO A 165 12.97 -0.63 -0.57
CA PRO A 165 13.86 0.53 -0.51
C PRO A 165 13.59 1.55 -1.62
N GLU A 166 13.91 2.82 -1.37
CA GLU A 166 13.74 3.91 -2.36
C GLU A 166 14.62 3.76 -3.61
N ASP A 167 15.77 3.12 -3.47
CA ASP A 167 16.82 3.00 -4.46
C ASP A 167 16.84 1.63 -5.15
N THR A 168 15.82 0.81 -4.94
CA THR A 168 15.77 -0.52 -5.56
C THR A 168 15.69 -0.43 -7.08
N LYS A 169 16.59 -1.16 -7.76
CA LYS A 169 16.60 -1.32 -9.22
C LYS A 169 15.93 -2.60 -9.67
N VAL A 170 15.56 -3.45 -8.71
CA VAL A 170 14.90 -4.72 -8.96
C VAL A 170 13.47 -4.44 -9.41
N THR A 171 13.03 -5.13 -10.45
CA THR A 171 11.67 -4.99 -10.99
C THR A 171 10.73 -6.06 -10.49
N THR A 172 11.25 -7.25 -10.14
CA THR A 172 10.42 -8.37 -9.67
C THR A 172 11.18 -9.23 -8.68
N VAL A 173 10.59 -9.50 -7.51
CA VAL A 173 11.13 -10.43 -6.52
C VAL A 173 10.12 -11.52 -6.21
N ARG A 174 10.60 -12.77 -6.14
CA ARG A 174 9.77 -13.93 -5.81
C ARG A 174 10.07 -14.46 -4.41
N PHE A 175 9.07 -14.38 -3.54
CA PHE A 175 9.08 -14.92 -2.20
C PHE A 175 8.34 -16.27 -2.17
N PRO A 176 9.06 -17.40 -2.12
CA PRO A 176 8.43 -18.71 -2.03
C PRO A 176 7.66 -18.86 -0.70
N VAL A 177 6.50 -19.50 -0.77
CA VAL A 177 5.71 -19.89 0.38
C VAL A 177 5.83 -21.40 0.55
N TYR A 178 6.31 -21.82 1.72
CA TYR A 178 6.48 -23.22 2.07
C TYR A 178 5.42 -23.66 3.05
N GLN A 179 4.94 -24.88 2.83
CA GLN A 179 4.10 -25.59 3.78
C GLN A 179 4.97 -26.57 4.55
N LYS A 180 4.85 -26.52 5.87
CA LYS A 180 5.65 -27.35 6.77
C LYS A 180 4.77 -28.18 7.64
N THR A 181 5.07 -29.46 7.68
CA THR A 181 4.37 -30.42 8.51
C THR A 181 5.38 -31.30 9.24
N GLN A 182 5.39 -31.26 10.55
CA GLN A 182 6.20 -32.13 11.39
C GLN A 182 5.30 -33.15 12.10
N ILE A 183 5.38 -34.41 11.68
CA ILE A 183 4.64 -35.54 12.25
C ILE A 183 5.68 -36.54 12.78
N GLY A 184 5.81 -36.64 14.11
CA GLY A 184 6.67 -37.64 14.77
C GLY A 184 8.19 -37.48 14.64
N GLY A 185 8.70 -36.77 13.62
CA GLY A 185 10.14 -36.66 13.29
C GLY A 185 10.55 -35.32 12.69
N HIS A 186 11.34 -35.33 11.61
CA HIS A 186 11.81 -34.11 10.92
C HIS A 186 10.66 -33.43 10.16
N PRO A 187 10.67 -32.08 9.99
CA PRO A 187 9.65 -31.39 9.21
C PRO A 187 9.67 -31.83 7.73
N ILE A 188 8.51 -32.20 7.21
CA ILE A 188 8.26 -32.33 5.78
C ILE A 188 8.00 -30.92 5.24
N VAL A 189 8.74 -30.53 4.20
CA VAL A 189 8.62 -29.22 3.56
C VAL A 189 8.08 -29.41 2.15
N LYS A 190 6.97 -28.74 1.82
CA LYS A 190 6.43 -28.66 0.46
C LYS A 190 6.49 -27.22 -0.03
N ARG A 191 6.95 -27.03 -1.26
CA ARG A 191 6.91 -25.74 -1.95
C ARG A 191 5.67 -25.72 -2.83
N GLU A 192 4.69 -24.91 -2.48
CA GLU A 192 3.40 -24.94 -3.18
C GLU A 192 3.07 -23.62 -3.87
N GLN A 193 3.52 -22.46 -3.35
CA GLN A 193 3.15 -21.15 -3.89
C GLN A 193 4.29 -20.13 -3.77
N ALA A 194 4.08 -18.93 -4.33
CA ALA A 194 4.96 -17.80 -4.10
C ALA A 194 4.19 -16.49 -4.17
N ILE A 195 4.64 -15.51 -3.38
CA ILE A 195 4.24 -14.11 -3.53
C ILE A 195 5.26 -13.45 -4.45
N ILE A 196 4.79 -12.84 -5.52
CA ILE A 196 5.60 -12.13 -6.51
C ILE A 196 5.38 -10.64 -6.29
N VAL A 197 6.44 -9.92 -5.93
CA VAL A 197 6.43 -8.48 -5.74
C VAL A 197 6.99 -7.84 -7.00
N HIS A 198 6.15 -7.09 -7.71
CA HIS A 198 6.48 -6.29 -8.87
C HIS A 198 6.75 -4.86 -8.41
N VAL A 199 8.01 -4.43 -8.50
CA VAL A 199 8.38 -3.06 -8.20
C VAL A 199 8.18 -2.21 -9.45
N ILE A 200 7.25 -1.28 -9.37
CA ILE A 200 6.93 -0.37 -10.44
C ILE A 200 7.98 0.75 -10.49
N GLN A 201 8.78 0.71 -11.54
CA GLN A 201 9.81 1.69 -11.85
C GLN A 201 9.24 2.90 -12.61
N ASN A 202 10.00 4.00 -12.66
CA ASN A 202 9.63 5.27 -13.32
C ASN A 202 8.40 5.95 -12.72
N THR A 203 8.16 5.70 -11.44
CA THR A 203 7.09 6.36 -10.70
C THR A 203 7.63 7.59 -10.00
N CYS A 204 6.85 8.66 -10.05
CA CYS A 204 7.17 9.95 -9.49
C CYS A 204 6.19 10.31 -8.38
N SER A 205 6.73 10.83 -7.28
CA SER A 205 5.97 11.37 -6.17
C SER A 205 6.37 12.83 -5.94
N PHE A 206 5.40 13.66 -5.56
CA PHE A 206 5.70 14.99 -5.06
C PHE A 206 6.43 14.85 -3.72
N THR A 207 7.44 15.69 -3.48
CA THR A 207 8.10 15.67 -2.17
C THR A 207 7.15 16.19 -1.09
N SER A 208 7.37 15.79 0.18
CA SER A 208 6.59 16.24 1.33
C SER A 208 6.40 17.76 1.41
N ASN A 209 7.37 18.54 0.92
CA ASN A 209 7.30 20.00 0.85
C ASN A 209 6.21 20.53 -0.09
N ASN A 210 5.58 19.67 -0.88
CA ASN A 210 4.49 20.03 -1.77
C ASN A 210 3.15 19.45 -1.32
N GLU A 211 3.03 18.71 -0.22
CA GLU A 211 1.73 18.08 0.12
C GLU A 211 0.56 19.08 0.14
N ASP A 212 0.84 20.32 0.54
CA ASP A 212 0.04 21.51 0.25
C ASP A 212 0.96 22.66 -0.18
N ILE A 213 0.97 23.00 -1.47
CA ILE A 213 1.66 24.21 -1.94
C ILE A 213 0.69 25.37 -1.73
N ASP A 214 1.00 26.26 -0.78
CA ASP A 214 0.32 27.54 -0.60
C ASP A 214 1.15 28.69 -1.19
N VAL A 215 0.64 29.31 -2.26
CA VAL A 215 1.31 30.47 -2.86
C VAL A 215 0.57 31.77 -2.56
N ASN A 216 1.19 32.62 -1.74
CA ASN A 216 0.70 33.97 -1.54
C ASN A 216 1.15 34.92 -2.67
N ILE A 217 0.19 35.47 -3.42
CA ILE A 217 0.50 36.45 -4.48
C ILE A 217 0.55 37.89 -3.95
N GLY A 218 0.02 38.11 -2.75
CA GLY A 218 -0.16 39.44 -2.17
C GLY A 218 -1.19 40.26 -2.95
N ASP A 219 -1.14 41.57 -2.72
CA ASP A 219 -2.13 42.51 -3.20
C ASP A 219 -1.98 42.81 -4.70
N ILE A 220 -3.02 42.49 -5.49
CA ILE A 220 -3.09 42.75 -6.94
C ILE A 220 -4.23 43.73 -7.23
N ALA A 221 -3.91 44.84 -7.90
CA ALA A 221 -4.91 45.77 -8.41
C ALA A 221 -5.64 45.18 -9.64
N PRO A 222 -6.94 45.47 -9.86
CA PRO A 222 -7.63 45.08 -11.09
C PRO A 222 -6.87 45.50 -12.35
N GLY A 223 -6.76 44.59 -13.32
CA GLY A 223 -6.00 44.80 -14.56
C GLY A 223 -4.48 44.55 -14.45
N LYS A 224 -3.92 44.44 -13.23
CA LYS A 224 -2.54 43.96 -13.08
C LYS A 224 -2.45 42.46 -13.31
N ARG A 225 -1.32 42.06 -13.87
CA ARG A 225 -0.94 40.68 -14.15
C ARG A 225 0.27 40.33 -13.28
N VAL A 226 0.22 39.18 -12.62
CA VAL A 226 1.35 38.64 -11.89
C VAL A 226 1.73 37.31 -12.51
N PHE A 227 2.99 37.19 -12.90
CA PHE A 227 3.52 35.99 -13.54
C PHE A 227 4.61 35.39 -12.66
N LYS A 228 4.47 34.10 -12.32
CA LYS A 228 5.40 33.40 -11.41
C LYS A 228 5.59 31.95 -11.86
N ASN A 229 6.71 31.38 -11.44
CA ASN A 229 6.94 29.94 -11.55
C ASN A 229 6.14 29.22 -10.47
N LEU A 230 5.58 28.06 -10.82
CA LEU A 230 4.89 27.19 -9.87
C LEU A 230 5.96 26.41 -9.07
N PRO A 231 6.01 26.54 -7.72
CA PRO A 231 7.10 25.98 -6.94
C PRO A 231 6.92 24.48 -6.67
N ILE A 232 6.89 23.67 -7.73
CA ILE A 232 6.69 22.21 -7.64
C ILE A 232 8.03 21.49 -7.65
N THR A 233 8.16 20.53 -6.74
CA THR A 233 9.31 19.62 -6.64
C THR A 233 8.88 18.16 -6.55
N TYR A 234 9.14 17.34 -7.57
CA TYR A 234 8.83 15.91 -7.53
C TYR A 234 10.09 15.07 -7.70
N LYS A 235 10.07 13.86 -7.15
CA LYS A 235 11.12 12.86 -7.25
C LYS A 235 10.59 11.70 -8.07
N CYS A 236 11.39 11.22 -9.02
CA CYS A 236 11.09 10.00 -9.78
C CYS A 236 12.07 8.89 -9.39
N SER A 237 11.60 7.65 -9.38
CA SER A 237 12.45 6.48 -9.23
C SER A 237 12.76 5.86 -10.59
N PRO A 238 14.02 5.45 -10.89
CA PRO A 238 15.19 5.59 -10.04
C PRO A 238 15.72 7.02 -10.00
N LYS A 239 16.41 7.38 -8.89
CA LYS A 239 16.92 8.73 -8.56
C LYS A 239 17.77 9.40 -9.66
N ASP A 240 18.24 8.65 -10.65
CA ASP A 240 19.14 9.10 -11.72
C ASP A 240 18.42 9.55 -13.01
N GLY A 241 17.09 9.45 -13.08
CA GLY A 241 16.32 9.92 -14.23
C GLY A 241 16.07 11.43 -14.21
N ASN A 242 17.03 12.24 -14.66
CA ASN A 242 16.80 13.67 -14.99
C ASN A 242 15.68 13.87 -16.02
N ASN A 243 15.21 12.80 -16.66
CA ASN A 243 14.09 12.81 -17.58
C ASN A 243 13.07 11.80 -17.04
N ALA A 244 11.93 12.30 -16.58
CA ALA A 244 10.74 11.46 -16.59
C ALA A 244 10.51 11.07 -18.05
N SER A 245 10.61 9.78 -18.37
CA SER A 245 10.54 9.29 -19.73
C SER A 245 9.30 9.85 -20.42
N THR A 246 9.51 10.63 -21.47
CA THR A 246 8.48 10.92 -22.47
C THR A 246 7.79 9.62 -22.86
N VAL A 247 6.48 9.66 -23.12
CA VAL A 247 5.56 8.51 -23.38
C VAL A 247 5.92 7.69 -24.64
N THR A 248 7.16 7.72 -25.12
CA THR A 248 7.56 7.13 -26.39
C THR A 248 7.87 5.62 -26.34
N SER A 249 7.94 4.95 -25.18
CA SER A 249 7.70 3.48 -25.03
C SER A 249 8.13 2.95 -23.66
N SER A 250 7.26 2.19 -22.98
CA SER A 250 7.66 1.33 -21.85
C SER A 250 8.28 0.04 -22.41
N SER A 251 9.59 0.03 -22.66
CA SER A 251 10.28 -1.16 -23.21
C SER A 251 10.76 -2.15 -22.15
N GLY A 252 10.64 -1.83 -20.86
CA GLY A 252 11.07 -2.66 -19.74
C GLY A 252 9.91 -3.23 -18.91
N PRO A 253 10.07 -4.40 -18.26
CA PRO A 253 9.08 -4.95 -17.36
C PRO A 253 8.86 -4.01 -16.17
N ASN A 254 7.60 -3.87 -15.72
CA ASN A 254 7.19 -3.05 -14.58
C ASN A 254 7.62 -1.56 -14.68
N VAL A 255 7.72 -1.03 -15.90
CA VAL A 255 7.90 0.39 -16.16
C VAL A 255 6.55 1.02 -16.48
N MET A 256 6.14 2.02 -15.70
CA MET A 256 4.94 2.81 -16.01
C MET A 256 5.30 4.08 -16.77
N THR A 257 4.39 4.49 -17.64
CA THR A 257 4.41 5.84 -18.22
C THR A 257 3.43 6.72 -17.47
N ALA A 258 3.68 8.03 -17.41
CA ALA A 258 2.84 8.95 -16.67
C ALA A 258 2.31 10.07 -17.57
N LYS A 259 1.09 10.50 -17.31
CA LYS A 259 0.53 11.76 -17.78
C LYS A 259 0.25 12.65 -16.58
N TYR A 260 0.14 13.96 -16.81
CA TYR A 260 -0.36 14.88 -15.80
C TYR A 260 -1.55 15.68 -16.31
N LYS A 261 -2.43 16.08 -15.40
CA LYS A 261 -3.48 17.08 -15.65
C LYS A 261 -3.65 17.99 -14.44
N ILE A 262 -4.04 19.24 -14.68
CA ILE A 262 -4.36 20.21 -13.64
C ILE A 262 -5.88 20.43 -13.64
N ILE A 263 -6.52 20.26 -12.49
CA ILE A 263 -7.97 20.40 -12.32
C ILE A 263 -8.23 21.54 -11.35
N GLU A 264 -9.15 22.44 -11.70
CA GLU A 264 -9.64 23.44 -10.75
C GLU A 264 -10.63 22.80 -9.78
N ASN A 265 -10.39 22.98 -8.48
CA ASN A 265 -11.32 22.52 -7.46
C ASN A 265 -12.52 23.49 -7.37
N PRO A 266 -13.72 23.00 -7.03
CA PRO A 266 -14.89 23.86 -6.87
C PRO A 266 -14.64 24.95 -5.82
N SER A 267 -14.81 26.23 -6.18
CA SER A 267 -14.75 27.32 -5.22
C SER A 267 -16.13 27.55 -4.60
N GLY A 268 -16.26 27.47 -3.28
CA GLY A 268 -17.50 27.79 -2.56
C GLY A 268 -17.84 29.29 -2.50
N ASN A 269 -17.03 30.17 -3.09
CA ASN A 269 -17.19 31.63 -3.01
C ASN A 269 -17.82 32.20 -4.31
N THR A 270 -18.77 33.13 -4.16
CA THR A 270 -19.44 33.91 -5.22
C THR A 270 -18.47 34.71 -6.10
N ASN A 271 -17.26 34.96 -5.59
CA ASN A 271 -16.19 35.71 -6.25
C ASN A 271 -15.43 34.97 -7.37
N LYS A 272 -15.94 33.85 -7.90
CA LYS A 272 -15.31 33.06 -8.98
C LYS A 272 -14.96 33.86 -10.24
N LYS A 273 -15.56 35.01 -10.51
CA LYS A 273 -15.26 35.78 -11.73
C LYS A 273 -14.16 36.85 -11.54
N ALA A 274 -13.78 37.14 -10.30
CA ALA A 274 -12.91 38.27 -9.97
C ALA A 274 -11.42 37.97 -10.18
N VAL A 275 -11.01 36.70 -10.17
CA VAL A 275 -9.61 36.31 -10.41
C VAL A 275 -9.59 35.19 -11.43
N ASN A 276 -8.86 35.43 -12.54
CA ASN A 276 -8.54 34.42 -13.53
C ASN A 276 -7.09 33.97 -13.35
N VAL A 277 -6.87 32.66 -13.41
CA VAL A 277 -5.55 32.06 -13.26
C VAL A 277 -5.32 31.19 -14.49
N LYS A 278 -4.23 31.47 -15.20
CA LYS A 278 -3.83 30.73 -16.39
C LYS A 278 -2.51 30.03 -16.11
N PHE A 279 -2.41 28.77 -16.48
CA PHE A 279 -1.17 28.02 -16.41
C PHE A 279 -0.51 28.00 -17.78
N PHE A 280 0.81 27.97 -17.80
CA PHE A 280 1.62 27.95 -19.01
C PHE A 280 2.66 26.84 -18.90
N ARG A 281 2.84 26.15 -20.02
CA ARG A 281 3.86 25.12 -20.19
C ARG A 281 5.25 25.77 -20.27
N PRO A 282 6.35 24.99 -20.17
CA PRO A 282 7.71 25.54 -20.25
C PRO A 282 8.02 26.27 -21.57
N ASP A 283 7.33 25.89 -22.65
CA ASP A 283 7.38 26.52 -23.97
C ASP A 283 6.50 27.78 -24.08
N GLU A 284 5.95 28.26 -22.96
CA GLU A 284 5.06 29.43 -22.83
C GLU A 284 3.69 29.27 -23.50
N SER A 285 3.37 28.07 -24.01
CA SER A 285 2.02 27.78 -24.49
C SER A 285 1.02 27.67 -23.34
N PRO A 286 -0.23 28.14 -23.51
CA PRO A 286 -1.24 28.06 -22.46
C PRO A 286 -1.64 26.59 -22.20
N LEU A 287 -1.71 26.25 -20.92
CA LEU A 287 -2.20 24.96 -20.45
C LEU A 287 -3.73 24.98 -20.35
N ILE A 288 -4.36 23.93 -20.84
CA ILE A 288 -5.81 23.73 -20.79
C ILE A 288 -6.11 22.88 -19.55
N LEU A 289 -6.86 23.44 -18.61
CA LEU A 289 -7.29 22.71 -17.41
C LEU A 289 -8.09 21.47 -17.81
N ASN A 290 -7.93 20.40 -17.02
CA ASN A 290 -8.52 19.07 -17.23
C ASN A 290 -8.06 18.33 -18.52
N LYS A 291 -7.15 18.92 -19.33
CA LYS A 291 -6.47 18.21 -20.41
C LYS A 291 -5.29 17.41 -19.86
N SER A 292 -5.09 16.19 -20.37
CA SER A 292 -3.92 15.36 -20.04
C SER A 292 -2.73 15.69 -20.94
N TYR A 293 -1.56 15.75 -20.33
CA TYR A 293 -0.27 16.03 -20.96
C TYR A 293 0.70 14.87 -20.73
N ASN A 294 1.45 14.51 -21.76
CA ASN A 294 2.30 13.31 -21.78
C ASN A 294 3.70 13.53 -21.18
N ASP A 295 4.12 14.77 -21.00
CA ASP A 295 5.47 15.07 -20.51
C ASP A 295 5.39 15.61 -19.09
N ILE A 296 5.52 14.73 -18.10
CA ILE A 296 5.50 15.13 -16.69
C ILE A 296 6.75 15.94 -16.30
N SER A 297 7.79 16.00 -17.14
CA SER A 297 8.95 16.87 -16.90
C SER A 297 8.60 18.36 -16.94
N GLU A 298 7.52 18.70 -17.66
CA GLU A 298 6.99 20.06 -17.74
C GLU A 298 6.62 20.63 -16.37
N LEU A 299 6.24 19.76 -15.41
CA LEU A 299 5.84 20.16 -14.05
C LEU A 299 6.93 20.96 -13.31
N ARG A 300 8.22 20.78 -13.63
CA ARG A 300 9.32 21.52 -12.98
C ARG A 300 9.35 23.01 -13.33
N ASN A 301 8.85 23.34 -14.53
CA ASN A 301 9.00 24.65 -15.13
C ASN A 301 7.64 25.24 -15.54
N LEU A 302 6.55 24.77 -14.94
CA LEU A 302 5.24 25.38 -15.13
C LEU A 302 5.25 26.81 -14.58
N LYS A 303 4.60 27.68 -15.34
CA LYS A 303 4.37 29.07 -14.95
C LYS A 303 2.87 29.31 -14.80
N TYR A 304 2.50 30.31 -14.03
CA TYR A 304 1.12 30.75 -13.94
C TYR A 304 1.02 32.28 -13.96
N GLU A 305 -0.06 32.76 -14.58
CA GLU A 305 -0.45 34.16 -14.61
C GLU A 305 -1.73 34.32 -13.78
N VAL A 306 -1.70 35.27 -12.84
CA VAL A 306 -2.89 35.71 -12.11
C VAL A 306 -3.30 37.07 -12.66
N VAL A 307 -4.56 37.15 -13.09
CA VAL A 307 -5.18 38.38 -13.59
C VAL A 307 -6.40 38.70 -12.73
N ALA A 308 -6.33 39.81 -12.01
CA ALA A 308 -7.48 40.34 -11.28
C ALA A 308 -8.41 41.07 -12.27
N SER A 309 -9.65 40.60 -12.38
CA SER A 309 -10.69 41.22 -13.20
C SER A 309 -11.28 42.44 -12.48
N PRO A 310 -11.62 43.53 -13.19
CA PRO A 310 -12.48 44.57 -12.64
C PRO A 310 -13.82 43.97 -12.21
N ILE A 311 -14.30 44.34 -11.03
CA ILE A 311 -15.64 43.98 -10.57
C ILE A 311 -16.59 45.08 -11.07
N SER A 312 -17.30 44.83 -12.17
CA SER A 312 -18.24 45.80 -12.74
C SER A 312 -19.52 45.97 -11.91
N ASP A 313 -19.90 44.91 -11.19
CA ASP A 313 -21.21 44.80 -10.52
C ASP A 313 -21.05 44.77 -8.99
N PHE A 314 -20.10 45.57 -8.47
CA PHE A 314 -19.86 45.62 -7.02
C PHE A 314 -21.09 46.23 -6.33
N ASN A 315 -21.83 45.39 -5.59
CA ASN A 315 -22.93 45.84 -4.76
C ASN A 315 -22.71 45.37 -3.31
N PRO A 316 -22.32 46.26 -2.40
CA PRO A 316 -22.04 45.90 -1.00
C PRO A 316 -23.30 45.42 -0.24
N HIS A 317 -24.50 45.58 -0.82
CA HIS A 317 -25.77 45.14 -0.25
C HIS A 317 -26.30 43.83 -0.84
N ASP A 318 -25.64 43.25 -1.85
CA ASP A 318 -26.02 41.97 -2.44
C ASP A 318 -24.98 40.89 -2.07
N PRO A 319 -25.32 39.96 -1.14
CA PRO A 319 -24.42 38.89 -0.71
C PRO A 319 -24.14 37.85 -1.80
N THR A 320 -24.87 37.88 -2.93
CA THR A 320 -24.64 37.02 -4.10
C THR A 320 -23.74 37.67 -5.15
N SER A 321 -23.52 39.00 -5.06
CA SER A 321 -22.62 39.75 -5.95
C SER A 321 -21.16 39.58 -5.55
N ALA A 322 -20.25 39.88 -6.49
CA ALA A 322 -18.82 39.80 -6.23
C ALA A 322 -18.36 40.93 -5.29
N GLN A 323 -17.75 40.58 -4.16
CA GLN A 323 -17.28 41.52 -3.14
C GLN A 323 -15.77 41.75 -3.24
N PHE A 324 -15.29 42.96 -2.91
CA PHE A 324 -13.87 43.16 -2.60
C PHE A 324 -13.46 42.27 -1.43
N GLY A 325 -12.33 41.59 -1.51
CA GLY A 325 -11.87 40.76 -0.41
C GLY A 325 -10.82 39.74 -0.79
N TYR A 326 -10.76 38.69 0.02
CA TYR A 326 -9.83 37.59 -0.13
C TYR A 326 -10.28 36.64 -1.23
N PHE A 327 -9.34 36.24 -2.09
CA PHE A 327 -9.58 35.29 -3.16
C PHE A 327 -8.71 34.06 -2.93
N ASN A 328 -9.33 32.88 -2.99
CA ASN A 328 -8.60 31.62 -2.97
C ASN A 328 -8.98 30.80 -4.20
N ARG A 329 -7.97 30.24 -4.84
CA ARG A 329 -8.10 29.26 -5.90
C ARG A 329 -7.32 28.03 -5.52
N SER A 330 -7.98 26.88 -5.64
CA SER A 330 -7.37 25.60 -5.37
C SER A 330 -7.39 24.74 -6.62
N TYR A 331 -6.30 24.03 -6.85
CA TYR A 331 -6.14 23.14 -8.00
C TYR A 331 -5.58 21.79 -7.54
N ASN A 332 -5.97 20.73 -8.22
CA ASN A 332 -5.34 19.42 -8.05
C ASN A 332 -4.44 19.15 -9.25
N ILE A 333 -3.23 18.64 -8.98
CA ILE A 333 -2.34 18.10 -10.01
C ILE A 333 -2.38 16.59 -9.89
N GLU A 334 -2.96 15.94 -10.88
CA GLU A 334 -3.05 14.48 -10.92
C GLU A 334 -1.96 13.90 -11.82
N LEU A 335 -1.19 12.96 -11.30
CA LEU A 335 -0.32 12.08 -12.07
C LEU A 335 -1.06 10.77 -12.36
N ILE A 336 -1.22 10.46 -13.63
CA ILE A 336 -1.93 9.27 -14.10
C ILE A 336 -0.89 8.32 -14.68
N TYR A 337 -0.68 7.18 -14.03
CA TYR A 337 0.24 6.14 -14.49
C TYR A 337 -0.49 5.08 -15.32
N TYR A 338 0.17 4.63 -16.39
CA TYR A 338 -0.27 3.58 -17.31
C TYR A 338 0.72 2.44 -17.38
#